data_AF-A0A356UIH1-F1
#
_entry.id   AF-A0A356UIH1-F1
#
_cell.length_a   1.000
_cell.length_b   1.000
_cell.length_c   1.000
_cell.angle_alpha   90.00
_cell.angle_beta   90.00
_cell.angle_gamma   90.00
#
_symmetry.space_group_name_H-M   'P 1'
#
loop_
_entity.id
_entity.type
_entity.pdbx_description
1 polymer ?
#
loop_
_entity_poly.entity_id
_entity_poly.type
_entity_poly.pdbx_seq_one_letter_code
_entity_poly.pdbx_strand_id
1 'polypeptide(L)' 'MKFLADESIDLPIVESLRRDDHNERIKGDHHIFTKEDIIEIINLQPLKDGKAKAYQVKQVRNLILKYKLHRRISDV' A
#
# COMPACT_ATOMS: atom_id res chain seq x y z
N MET A 1 0.48 5.21 17.71
CA MET A 1 0.98 4.65 16.44
C MET A 1 1.23 3.16 16.61
N LYS A 2 0.29 2.30 16.25
CA LYS A 2 0.49 0.84 16.22
C LYS A 2 -0.10 0.29 14.94
N PHE A 3 0.62 0.44 13.84
CA PHE A 3 0.38 -0.35 12.64
C PHE A 3 1.73 -0.60 11.98
N LEU A 4 1.88 -1.80 11.41
CA LEU A 4 3.11 -2.41 10.91
C LEU A 4 3.93 -3.18 11.97
N ALA A 5 3.29 -4.15 12.64
CA ALA A 5 4.00 -5.28 13.22
C ALA A 5 4.35 -6.27 12.10
N ASP A 6 5.55 -6.84 12.18
CA ASP A 6 6.31 -7.47 11.10
C ASP A 6 5.87 -8.89 10.72
N GLU A 7 4.64 -9.29 11.02
CA GLU A 7 4.19 -10.67 10.80
C GLU A 7 2.87 -10.69 10.03
N SER A 8 2.96 -11.03 8.74
CA SER A 8 1.84 -11.29 7.82
C SER A 8 0.75 -10.20 7.81
N ILE A 9 1.01 -9.11 7.11
CA ILE A 9 -0.01 -8.09 6.85
C ILE A 9 -0.95 -8.62 5.76
N ASP A 10 -2.15 -9.00 6.20
CA ASP A 10 -3.33 -9.31 5.38
C ASP A 10 -3.64 -8.17 4.38
N LEU A 11 -4.70 -8.35 3.60
CA LEU A 11 -5.46 -7.38 2.77
C LEU A 11 -5.38 -5.84 3.04
N PRO A 12 -5.07 -5.30 4.23
CA PRO A 12 -4.83 -3.87 4.51
C PRO A 12 -4.07 -3.02 3.49
N ILE A 13 -3.14 -3.54 2.68
CA ILE A 13 -2.32 -2.68 1.80
C ILE A 13 -3.14 -2.10 0.65
N VAL A 14 -3.88 -2.94 -0.08
CA VAL A 14 -4.70 -2.52 -1.23
C VAL A 14 -5.72 -1.48 -0.77
N GLU A 15 -6.39 -1.77 0.36
CA GLU A 15 -7.37 -0.87 0.95
C GLU A 15 -6.73 0.44 1.44
N SER A 16 -5.53 0.40 2.01
CA SER A 16 -4.82 1.61 2.43
C SER A 16 -4.47 2.51 1.24
N LEU A 17 -4.01 1.91 0.13
CA LEU A 17 -3.69 2.67 -1.08
C LEU A 17 -4.93 3.30 -1.72
N ARG A 18 -6.07 2.59 -1.71
CA ARG A 18 -7.37 3.14 -2.13
C ARG A 18 -7.80 4.34 -1.29
N ARG A 19 -7.51 4.32 0.01
CA ARG A 19 -7.86 5.43 0.94
C ARG A 19 -6.91 6.62 0.82
N ASP A 20 -5.69 6.41 0.34
CA ASP A 20 -4.66 7.45 0.19
C ASP A 20 -4.67 8.09 -1.21
N ASP A 21 -5.83 8.12 -1.88
CA ASP A 21 -6.03 8.81 -3.16
C ASP A 21 -5.13 8.33 -4.31
N HIS A 22 -4.73 7.05 -4.28
CA HIS A 22 -4.06 6.46 -5.43
C HIS A 22 -5.08 6.10 -6.51
N ASN A 23 -4.74 6.38 -7.77
CA ASN A 23 -5.46 5.86 -8.93
C ASN A 23 -5.17 4.37 -9.07
N GLU A 24 -6.22 3.55 -9.02
CA GLU A 24 -6.15 2.09 -9.16
C GLU A 24 -6.55 1.66 -10.58
N ARG A 25 -5.73 0.81 -11.19
CA ARG A 25 -6.05 0.08 -12.42
C ARG A 25 -5.87 -1.42 -12.19
N ILE A 26 -6.86 -2.20 -12.59
CA ILE A 26 -6.83 -3.66 -12.48
C ILE A 26 -6.50 -4.28 -13.85
N LYS A 27 -5.57 -5.24 -13.89
CA LYS A 27 -5.22 -6.03 -15.09
C LYS A 27 -5.04 -7.50 -14.71
N GLY A 28 -6.06 -8.32 -14.96
CA GLY A 28 -6.12 -9.68 -14.40
C GLY A 28 -6.17 -9.58 -12.87
N ASP A 29 -5.34 -10.37 -12.19
CA ASP A 29 -5.25 -10.34 -10.72
C ASP A 29 -4.35 -9.20 -10.19
N HIS A 30 -3.73 -8.42 -11.09
CA HIS A 30 -2.84 -7.34 -10.68
C HIS A 30 -3.60 -6.04 -10.38
N HIS A 31 -3.29 -5.44 -9.23
CA HIS A 31 -3.70 -4.10 -8.83
C HIS A 31 -2.53 -3.14 -9.03
N ILE A 32 -2.69 -2.17 -9.91
CA ILE A 32 -1.67 -1.18 -10.24
C ILE A 32 -2.12 0.15 -9.65
N PHE A 33 -1.33 0.72 -8.75
CA PHE A 33 -1.57 2.01 -8.12
C PHE A 33 -0.57 3.05 -8.57
N THR A 34 -1.07 4.24 -8.87
CA THR A 34 -0.28 5.43 -9.22
C THR A 34 -0.84 6.64 -8.49
N LYS A 35 0.01 7.58 -8.09
CA LYS A 35 -0.40 8.85 -7.48
C LYS A 35 0.42 9.98 -8.09
N GLU A 36 -0.18 11.14 -8.31
CA GLU A 36 0.45 12.24 -9.05
C GLU A 36 1.76 12.73 -8.41
N ASP A 37 1.84 12.71 -7.08
CA ASP A 37 2.99 13.14 -6.28
C ASP A 37 3.96 12.01 -5.91
N ILE A 38 3.71 10.78 -6.39
CA ILE A 38 4.57 9.59 -6.18
C ILE A 38 5.08 9.09 -7.52
N ILE A 39 6.40 9.07 -7.69
CA ILE A 39 7.01 8.68 -8.96
C ILE A 39 6.95 7.16 -9.18
N GLU A 40 6.90 6.37 -8.11
CA GLU A 40 6.82 4.92 -8.17
C GLU A 40 5.41 4.42 -8.44
N ILE A 41 5.33 3.47 -9.38
CA ILE A 41 4.13 2.69 -9.64
C ILE A 41 4.14 1.47 -8.73
N ILE A 42 3.07 1.27 -7.97
CA ILE A 42 2.93 0.09 -7.10
C ILE A 42 2.13 -0.96 -7.86
N ASN A 43 2.74 -2.11 -8.15
CA ASN A 43 2.05 -3.25 -8.76
C ASN A 43 1.94 -4.38 -7.74
N LEU A 44 0.71 -4.61 -7.25
CA LEU A 44 0.38 -5.64 -6.29
C LEU A 44 -0.29 -6.82 -6.99
N GLN A 45 0.12 -8.02 -6.62
CA GLN A 45 -0.55 -9.24 -7.03
C GLN A 45 -0.91 -10.00 -5.74
N PRO A 46 -2.19 -10.13 -5.41
CA PRO A 46 -2.59 -10.89 -4.24
C PRO A 46 -2.16 -12.35 -4.41
N LEU A 47 -1.75 -12.96 -3.32
CA LEU A 47 -1.54 -14.39 -3.22
C LEU A 47 -2.89 -15.11 -3.28
N LYS A 48 -2.85 -16.44 -3.48
CA LYS A 48 -4.06 -17.28 -3.56
C LYS A 48 -4.96 -17.20 -2.32
N ASP A 49 -4.41 -16.80 -1.18
CA ASP A 49 -5.11 -16.60 0.09
C ASP A 49 -5.50 -15.12 0.33
N GLY A 50 -5.36 -14.26 -0.69
CA GLY A 50 -5.67 -12.83 -0.61
C GLY A 50 -4.59 -11.97 0.04
N LYS A 51 -3.45 -12.55 0.45
CA LYS A 51 -2.38 -11.81 1.15
C LYS A 51 -1.39 -11.16 0.19
N ALA A 52 -0.70 -10.12 0.67
CA ALA A 52 0.42 -9.56 -0.06
C ALA A 52 1.71 -10.37 0.22
N LYS A 53 2.59 -10.47 -0.77
CA LYS A 53 3.93 -11.04 -0.56
C LYS A 53 4.75 -10.11 0.35
N ALA A 54 5.58 -10.67 1.23
CA ALA A 54 6.36 -9.90 2.22
C ALA A 54 7.18 -8.75 1.61
N TYR A 55 7.75 -8.94 0.41
CA TYR A 55 8.48 -7.87 -0.27
C TYR A 55 7.59 -6.72 -0.71
N GLN A 56 6.32 -6.97 -1.05
CA GLN A 56 5.37 -5.92 -1.44
C GLN A 56 5.00 -5.07 -0.23
N VAL A 57 4.82 -5.71 0.93
CA VAL A 57 4.66 -5.03 2.22
C VAL A 57 5.85 -4.10 2.47
N LYS A 58 7.09 -4.61 2.29
CA LYS A 58 8.31 -3.82 2.46
C LYS A 58 8.39 -2.65 1.47
N GLN A 59 8.01 -2.87 0.20
CA GLN A 59 7.96 -1.82 -0.82
C GLN A 59 6.99 -0.71 -0.46
N VAL A 60 5.74 -1.06 -0.11
CA VAL A 60 4.73 -0.07 0.28
C VAL A 60 5.16 0.69 1.53
N ARG A 61 5.71 0.00 2.53
CA ARG A 61 6.26 0.65 3.74
C ARG A 61 7.33 1.68 3.39
N ASN A 62 8.25 1.34 2.49
CA ASN A 62 9.30 2.26 2.06
C ASN A 62 8.73 3.48 1.34
N LEU A 63 7.68 3.32 0.54
CA LEU A 63 7.01 4.45 -0.12
C LEU A 63 6.28 5.35 0.88
N ILE A 64 5.58 4.77 1.85
CA ILE A 64 4.93 5.54 2.93
C ILE A 64 5.96 6.40 3.67
N LEU A 65 7.14 5.84 3.98
CA LEU A 65 8.21 6.58 4.66
C LEU A 65 8.84 7.65 3.75
N LYS A 66 9.09 7.31 2.49
CA LYS A 66 9.71 8.22 1.50
C LYS A 66 8.83 9.44 1.23
N TYR A 67 7.54 9.23 1.03
CA TYR A 67 6.56 10.27 0.67
C TYR A 67 5.79 10.80 1.88
N LYS A 68 6.09 10.33 3.08
CA LYS A 68 5.40 10.70 4.34
C LYS A 68 3.88 10.55 4.23
N LEU A 69 3.42 9.47 3.58
CA LEU A 69 2.00 9.15 3.39
C LEU A 69 1.28 8.73 4.69
N HIS A 70 1.93 8.91 5.84
CA HIS A 70 1.25 8.82 7.11
C HIS A 70 0.34 10.06 7.26
N ARG A 71 -0.96 9.86 7.40
CA ARG A 71 -1.83 10.96 7.81
C ARG A 71 -1.36 11.38 9.21
N ARG A 72 -0.91 12.63 9.38
CA ARG A 72 -0.93 13.22 10.73
C ARG A 72 -2.39 13.18 11.13
N ILE A 73 -2.71 12.40 12.18
CA ILE A 73 -3.91 12.66 12.94
C ILE A 73 -3.68 14.10 13.40
N SER A 74 -4.38 15.05 12.79
CA SER A 74 -4.41 16.42 13.29
C SER A 74 -4.86 16.29 14.73
N ASP A 75 -4.02 16.72 15.66
CA ASP A 75 -4.40 16.91 17.04
C ASP A 75 -5.64 17.81 17.03
N VAL A 76 -6.82 17.22 17.30
CA VAL A 76 -8.07 17.93 17.57
C VAL A 76 -8.23 17.99 19.07
#